data_AF-A0A956BVC0-F1
#
_entry.id   AF-A0A956BVC0-F1
#
_cell.length_a   1.000
_cell.length_b   1.000
_cell.length_c   1.000
_cell.angle_alpha   90.00
_cell.angle_beta   90.00
_cell.angle_gamma   90.00
#
_symmetry.space_group_name_H-M   'P 1'
#
loop_
_entity.id
_entity.type
_entity.pdbx_description
1 polymer ?
#
loop_
_entity_poly.entity_id
_entity_poly.type
_entity_poly.pdbx_seq_one_letter_code
_entity_poly.pdbx_strand_id
1 'polypeptide(L)'
;MSRALISLSLVLTLHLLLGCDTSGIHPIGQILDVTPNCDPLNDANHTTWLRTMQNSAGEPIGTEVLVFGFDPEAPPAPRGGSHCMQRIKVYRSTTTEGHFGVVNLSAVGEGTHTEGVRCSFPQEPGRNVLRRRGAQCYELGFRGYIDRQFSFAMSGDILEVSWAEDEADLLEEDFTDNVLRAPEMSDRVPAGTYRYMSVGDVVASINTTPTATLEDATAVFQLYNLALLTSQTRLAGFGSGGMTQYLNSTSAFVGLIGSEFTVNVVNVLNPRTTIHYASFQDLTGLIVGAPEGEDQITVVNAGGNGGMEGSLSYYLLADRTNPASAVEGDLDYSDVEINSGFGNAGTYHLTIDSAGATFDLPVADQIEYDETLPGFGHFDMSPILPVDL
;
A
#
# COMPACT_ATOMS: atom_id res chain seq x y z
N MET A 1 38.48 14.47 46.57
CA MET A 1 38.47 13.68 45.30
C MET A 1 37.11 13.02 45.18
N SER A 2 36.14 13.77 44.65
CA SER A 2 34.73 13.38 44.61
C SER A 2 34.00 14.31 43.63
N ARG A 3 33.09 13.74 42.82
CA ARG A 3 31.96 14.39 42.11
C ARG A 3 32.14 15.18 40.81
N ALA A 4 33.28 15.13 40.10
CA ALA A 4 33.42 15.89 38.83
C ALA A 4 33.40 15.07 37.52
N LEU A 5 33.36 13.74 37.55
CA LEU A 5 33.52 12.91 36.33
C LEU A 5 32.28 12.14 35.86
N ILE A 6 31.16 12.16 36.58
CA ILE A 6 29.95 11.42 36.19
C ILE A 6 29.00 12.29 35.32
N SER A 7 29.18 13.62 35.33
CA SER A 7 28.28 14.53 34.60
C SER A 7 28.71 14.83 33.15
N LEU A 8 29.92 14.44 32.73
CA LEU A 8 30.39 14.72 31.36
C LEU A 8 29.98 13.60 30.37
N SER A 9 29.82 12.36 30.85
CA SER A 9 29.39 11.24 30.01
C SER A 9 27.89 11.28 29.66
N LEU A 10 27.05 11.85 30.52
CA LEU A 10 25.60 11.94 30.31
C LEU A 10 25.21 13.06 29.32
N VAL A 11 25.99 14.15 29.26
CA VAL A 11 25.73 15.27 28.35
C VAL A 11 26.15 14.94 26.91
N LEU A 12 27.17 14.09 26.73
CA LEU A 12 27.62 13.67 25.40
C LEU A 12 26.70 12.61 24.76
N THR A 13 25.99 11.78 25.55
CA THR A 13 24.97 10.85 25.01
C THR A 13 23.70 11.58 24.60
N LEU A 14 23.36 12.70 25.24
CA LEU A 14 22.16 13.49 24.92
C LEU A 14 22.34 14.37 23.67
N HIS A 15 23.57 14.79 23.33
CA HIS A 15 23.84 15.57 22.12
C HIS A 15 23.97 14.71 20.85
N LEU A 16 24.17 13.39 20.97
CA LEU A 16 24.11 12.45 19.84
C LEU A 16 22.68 12.07 19.43
N LEU A 17 21.67 12.44 20.24
CA LEU A 17 20.24 12.29 19.92
C LEU A 17 19.63 13.56 19.30
N LEU A 18 20.39 14.66 19.17
CA LEU A 18 19.92 15.95 18.66
C LEU A 18 20.34 16.22 17.21
N GLY A 19 20.90 15.22 16.54
CA GLY A 19 21.26 15.25 15.12
C GLY A 19 20.36 14.39 14.23
N CYS A 20 19.19 13.95 14.72
CA CYS A 20 18.17 13.39 13.84
C CYS A 20 17.69 14.52 12.95
N ASP A 21 17.82 14.35 11.64
CA ASP A 21 17.15 15.19 10.67
C ASP A 21 15.66 15.23 11.00
N THR A 22 15.19 16.37 11.49
CA THR A 22 13.78 16.58 11.85
C THR A 22 12.94 16.94 10.64
N SER A 23 13.49 16.91 9.43
CA SER A 23 12.76 17.19 8.19
C SER A 23 11.65 16.19 7.87
N GLY A 24 11.42 15.17 8.72
CA GLY A 24 10.31 14.23 8.64
C GLY A 24 9.49 14.07 9.92
N ILE A 25 9.82 14.77 11.01
CA ILE A 25 8.98 14.78 12.24
C ILE A 25 7.98 15.93 12.10
N HIS A 26 6.95 15.70 11.29
CA HIS A 26 5.81 16.59 11.24
C HIS A 26 4.92 16.34 12.46
N PRO A 27 4.30 17.38 13.05
CA PRO A 27 3.29 17.18 14.08
C PRO A 27 2.19 16.27 13.53
N ILE A 28 1.91 15.18 14.23
CA ILE A 28 0.89 14.19 13.87
C ILE A 28 -0.45 14.91 13.66
N GLY A 29 -1.10 14.67 12.52
CA GLY A 29 -2.35 15.34 12.14
C GLY A 29 -2.18 16.63 11.34
N GLN A 30 -1.05 16.81 10.64
CA GLN A 30 -0.91 17.85 9.62
C GLN A 30 -1.29 17.35 8.23
N ILE A 31 -1.44 18.31 7.31
CA ILE A 31 -1.81 18.19 5.89
C ILE A 31 -1.01 17.09 5.14
N LEU A 32 0.17 16.70 5.64
CA LEU A 32 1.03 15.66 5.08
C LEU A 32 0.63 14.21 5.40
N ASP A 33 -0.09 13.98 6.51
CA ASP A 33 -0.67 12.66 6.84
C ASP A 33 -1.93 12.36 6.00
N VAL A 34 -2.38 13.36 5.24
CA VAL A 34 -3.51 13.31 4.32
C VAL A 34 -2.95 13.57 2.93
N THR A 35 -2.45 12.52 2.27
CA THR A 35 -2.34 12.51 0.80
C THR A 35 -3.59 13.17 0.22
N PRO A 36 -3.52 14.01 -0.84
CA PRO A 36 -4.70 14.69 -1.35
C PRO A 36 -5.81 13.66 -1.60
N ASN A 37 -6.75 13.60 -0.67
CA ASN A 37 -7.85 12.66 -0.75
C ASN A 37 -8.64 13.05 -1.97
N CYS A 38 -9.14 12.05 -2.66
CA CYS A 38 -10.17 12.33 -3.64
C CYS A 38 -11.34 12.99 -2.90
N ASP A 39 -11.74 14.17 -3.35
CA ASP A 39 -12.73 14.96 -2.60
C ASP A 39 -14.08 14.27 -2.79
N PRO A 40 -14.69 13.68 -1.76
CA PRO A 40 -15.94 12.92 -1.94
C PRO A 40 -17.10 13.78 -2.46
N LEU A 41 -17.02 15.11 -2.39
CA LEU A 41 -18.00 16.02 -2.98
C LEU A 41 -17.81 16.22 -4.49
N ASN A 42 -16.58 16.13 -4.99
CA ASN A 42 -16.23 16.36 -6.40
C ASN A 42 -15.91 15.05 -7.16
N ASP A 43 -15.57 13.99 -6.43
CA ASP A 43 -15.07 12.71 -6.92
C ASP A 43 -15.94 11.52 -6.45
N ALA A 44 -17.23 11.73 -6.18
CA ALA A 44 -18.12 10.74 -5.56
C ALA A 44 -18.19 9.34 -6.24
N ASN A 45 -17.70 9.21 -7.47
CA ASN A 45 -17.78 7.99 -8.29
C ASN A 45 -16.42 7.28 -8.45
N HIS A 46 -15.60 7.21 -7.40
CA HIS A 46 -14.29 6.58 -7.46
C HIS A 46 -14.29 5.18 -8.07
N THR A 47 -13.37 4.89 -8.97
CA THR A 47 -13.14 3.53 -9.51
C THR A 47 -11.70 3.10 -9.29
N THR A 48 -11.50 1.80 -9.09
CA THR A 48 -10.17 1.20 -8.96
C THR A 48 -9.96 0.14 -10.03
N TRP A 49 -8.78 0.20 -10.66
CA TRP A 49 -8.39 -0.60 -11.79
C TRP A 49 -7.03 -1.24 -11.55
N LEU A 50 -6.89 -2.51 -11.90
CA LEU A 50 -5.72 -3.32 -11.61
C LEU A 50 -5.10 -3.85 -12.90
N ARG A 51 -3.78 -3.94 -12.91
CA ARG A 51 -3.04 -4.76 -13.87
C ARG A 51 -1.81 -5.40 -13.25
N THR A 52 -1.39 -6.50 -13.84
CA THR A 52 -0.05 -7.06 -13.60
C THR A 52 1.00 -6.23 -14.33
N MET A 53 2.06 -5.87 -13.62
CA MET A 53 3.28 -5.27 -14.20
C MET A 53 4.24 -6.38 -14.60
N GLN A 54 4.91 -6.22 -15.74
CA GLN A 54 5.91 -7.17 -16.25
C GLN A 54 7.23 -6.46 -16.54
N ASN A 55 8.34 -7.18 -16.36
CA ASN A 55 9.66 -6.73 -16.81
C ASN A 55 9.81 -6.90 -18.34
N SER A 56 10.98 -6.50 -18.87
CA SER A 56 11.29 -6.62 -20.30
C SER A 56 11.32 -8.07 -20.83
N ALA A 57 11.42 -9.07 -19.95
CA ALA A 57 11.35 -10.48 -20.29
C ALA A 57 9.90 -11.04 -20.27
N GLY A 58 8.91 -10.21 -19.89
CA GLY A 58 7.50 -10.61 -19.76
C GLY A 58 7.19 -11.29 -18.42
N GLU A 59 8.12 -11.30 -17.48
CA GLU A 59 7.91 -11.90 -16.16
C GLU A 59 7.19 -10.91 -15.25
N PRO A 60 6.19 -11.34 -14.45
CA PRO A 60 5.50 -10.44 -13.55
C PRO A 60 6.43 -9.91 -12.46
N ILE A 61 6.33 -8.60 -12.19
CA ILE A 61 7.14 -7.89 -11.17
C ILE A 61 6.29 -7.19 -10.11
N GLY A 62 4.97 -7.21 -10.25
CA GLY A 62 4.05 -6.65 -9.27
C GLY A 62 2.70 -6.28 -9.87
N THR A 63 1.96 -5.45 -9.15
CA THR A 63 0.63 -4.97 -9.52
C THR A 63 0.59 -3.46 -9.53
N GLU A 64 0.03 -2.90 -10.60
CA GLU A 64 -0.27 -1.48 -10.67
C GLU A 64 -1.77 -1.27 -10.45
N VAL A 65 -2.05 -0.31 -9.58
CA VAL A 65 -3.39 0.10 -9.17
C VAL A 65 -3.60 1.54 -9.64
N LEU A 66 -4.68 1.77 -10.37
CA LEU A 66 -5.15 3.11 -10.71
C LEU A 66 -6.44 3.38 -9.96
N VAL A 67 -6.49 4.52 -9.26
CA VAL A 67 -7.71 5.04 -8.65
C VAL A 67 -8.08 6.34 -9.36
N PHE A 68 -9.27 6.39 -9.93
CA PHE A 68 -9.83 7.60 -10.54
C PHE A 68 -10.93 8.16 -9.66
N GLY A 69 -10.99 9.48 -9.50
CA GLY A 69 -12.10 10.21 -8.88
C GLY A 69 -13.38 10.27 -9.72
N PHE A 70 -13.42 9.51 -10.80
CA PHE A 70 -14.56 9.40 -11.70
C PHE A 70 -14.71 7.96 -12.16
N ASP A 71 -15.80 7.71 -12.87
CA ASP A 71 -16.08 6.43 -13.49
C ASP A 71 -15.76 6.51 -15.00
N PRO A 72 -14.68 5.84 -15.47
CA PRO A 72 -14.36 5.75 -16.90
C PRO A 72 -15.46 5.06 -17.73
N GLU A 73 -16.30 4.22 -17.12
CA GLU A 73 -17.35 3.46 -17.80
C GLU A 73 -18.62 4.28 -18.01
N ALA A 74 -18.89 5.25 -17.13
CA ALA A 74 -20.14 6.00 -17.13
C ALA A 74 -20.28 6.90 -18.38
N PRO A 75 -21.34 6.78 -19.20
CA PRO A 75 -21.59 7.68 -20.31
C PRO A 75 -22.44 8.91 -19.92
N PRO A 76 -22.14 10.12 -20.45
CA PRO A 76 -20.90 10.49 -21.09
C PRO A 76 -19.82 10.70 -20.01
N ALA A 77 -18.68 9.99 -20.12
CA ALA A 77 -17.57 10.15 -19.18
C ALA A 77 -17.27 11.65 -19.00
N PRO A 78 -17.00 12.17 -17.79
CA PRO A 78 -16.87 13.60 -17.58
C PRO A 78 -15.84 14.17 -18.57
N ARG A 79 -16.33 14.93 -19.56
CA ARG A 79 -15.56 15.37 -20.74
C ARG A 79 -14.62 16.55 -20.41
N GLY A 80 -14.13 16.60 -19.19
CA GLY A 80 -13.12 17.53 -18.75
C GLY A 80 -13.43 18.18 -17.42
N GLY A 81 -12.36 18.50 -16.72
CA GLY A 81 -12.39 18.84 -15.31
C GLY A 81 -11.15 18.31 -14.60
N SER A 82 -10.96 18.77 -13.38
CA SER A 82 -9.93 18.27 -12.47
C SER A 82 -10.57 17.20 -11.60
N HIS A 83 -10.03 16.00 -11.64
CA HIS A 83 -10.41 14.87 -10.78
C HIS A 83 -9.21 14.37 -10.01
N CYS A 84 -9.40 13.70 -8.88
CA CYS A 84 -8.29 12.98 -8.28
C CYS A 84 -7.82 11.84 -9.21
N MET A 85 -6.51 11.55 -9.16
CA MET A 85 -5.96 10.34 -9.74
C MET A 85 -4.79 9.85 -8.89
N GLN A 86 -4.80 8.55 -8.63
CA GLN A 86 -3.75 7.88 -7.88
C GLN A 86 -3.24 6.72 -8.70
N ARG A 87 -1.92 6.59 -8.73
CA ARG A 87 -1.22 5.50 -9.38
C ARG A 87 -0.33 4.86 -8.33
N ILE A 88 -0.63 3.62 -7.96
CA ILE A 88 0.07 2.90 -6.91
C ILE A 88 0.67 1.64 -7.51
N LYS A 89 1.91 1.33 -7.16
CA LYS A 89 2.60 0.12 -7.60
C LYS A 89 2.98 -0.67 -6.39
N VAL A 90 2.53 -1.92 -6.34
CA VAL A 90 2.91 -2.88 -5.33
C VAL A 90 3.78 -3.92 -6.02
N TYR A 91 5.08 -3.86 -5.77
CA TYR A 91 6.03 -4.82 -6.32
C TYR A 91 5.88 -6.17 -5.64
N ARG A 92 6.39 -7.23 -6.28
CA ARG A 92 6.42 -8.56 -5.66
C ARG A 92 7.05 -8.49 -4.28
N SER A 93 8.09 -7.69 -4.10
CA SER A 93 8.67 -7.52 -2.78
C SER A 93 7.82 -6.83 -1.71
N THR A 94 6.55 -6.50 -1.97
CA THR A 94 5.68 -5.60 -1.17
C THR A 94 6.22 -4.19 -1.00
N THR A 95 7.38 -3.92 -1.58
CA THR A 95 7.80 -2.55 -1.85
C THR A 95 6.68 -1.86 -2.60
N THR A 96 6.29 -0.69 -2.13
CA THR A 96 5.13 0.01 -2.65
C THR A 96 5.49 1.45 -2.98
N GLU A 97 5.06 1.92 -4.14
CA GLU A 97 5.15 3.32 -4.56
C GLU A 97 3.77 3.88 -4.81
N GLY A 98 3.48 5.07 -4.29
CA GLY A 98 2.23 5.78 -4.52
C GLY A 98 2.49 7.14 -5.16
N HIS A 99 1.82 7.42 -6.26
CA HIS A 99 1.83 8.70 -6.96
C HIS A 99 0.43 9.31 -6.85
N PHE A 100 0.29 10.38 -6.07
CA PHE A 100 -0.99 10.97 -5.72
C PHE A 100 -1.09 12.36 -6.30
N GLY A 101 -2.21 12.66 -6.95
CA GLY A 101 -2.40 13.95 -7.58
C GLY A 101 -3.76 14.12 -8.21
N VAL A 102 -3.80 15.02 -9.19
CA VAL A 102 -5.00 15.34 -9.94
C VAL A 102 -4.80 15.05 -11.41
N VAL A 103 -5.85 14.59 -12.08
CA VAL A 103 -5.91 14.57 -13.53
C VAL A 103 -6.77 15.71 -14.04
N ASN A 104 -6.25 16.42 -15.02
CA ASN A 104 -7.05 17.33 -15.85
C ASN A 104 -7.35 16.66 -17.19
N LEU A 105 -8.62 16.32 -17.41
CA LEU A 105 -9.07 15.66 -18.64
C LEU A 105 -9.60 16.68 -19.66
N SER A 106 -9.43 16.33 -20.93
CA SER A 106 -10.11 16.94 -22.06
C SER A 106 -11.41 16.20 -22.40
N ALA A 107 -12.19 16.76 -23.32
CA ALA A 107 -13.44 16.15 -23.79
C ALA A 107 -13.29 14.86 -24.60
N VAL A 108 -12.05 14.49 -24.95
CA VAL A 108 -11.73 13.32 -25.76
C VAL A 108 -10.96 12.26 -24.98
N GLY A 109 -10.81 12.40 -23.65
CA GLY A 109 -10.14 11.40 -22.80
C GLY A 109 -8.61 11.50 -22.76
N GLU A 110 -8.04 12.53 -23.38
CA GLU A 110 -6.64 12.92 -23.18
C GLU A 110 -6.54 13.81 -21.94
N GLY A 111 -5.50 13.64 -21.14
CA GLY A 111 -5.31 14.46 -19.96
C GLY A 111 -3.88 14.48 -19.44
N THR A 112 -3.71 15.30 -18.42
CA THR A 112 -2.44 15.43 -17.70
C THR A 112 -2.66 15.04 -16.25
N HIS A 113 -1.93 14.02 -15.78
CA HIS A 113 -1.81 13.70 -14.37
C HIS A 113 -0.70 14.56 -13.76
N THR A 114 -1.06 15.42 -12.82
CA THR A 114 -0.15 16.28 -12.07
C THR A 114 0.05 15.67 -10.69
N GLU A 115 1.22 15.10 -10.44
CA GLU A 115 1.58 14.51 -9.15
C GLU A 115 1.83 15.61 -8.11
N GLY A 116 1.08 15.59 -7.01
CA GLY A 116 1.24 16.52 -5.89
C GLY A 116 2.01 15.91 -4.71
N VAL A 117 1.85 14.60 -4.49
CA VAL A 117 2.53 13.85 -3.43
C VAL A 117 3.03 12.53 -3.99
N ARG A 118 4.24 12.15 -3.61
CA ARG A 118 4.79 10.81 -3.89
C ARG A 118 5.15 10.14 -2.58
N CYS A 119 4.69 8.92 -2.38
CA CYS A 119 5.08 8.08 -1.26
C CYS A 119 5.81 6.82 -1.73
N SER A 120 6.70 6.31 -0.89
CA SER A 120 7.39 5.05 -1.14
C SER A 120 7.62 4.32 0.17
N PHE A 121 7.43 3.00 0.14
CA PHE A 121 7.77 2.09 1.22
C PHE A 121 8.68 1.00 0.68
N PRO A 122 10.01 1.12 0.86
CA PRO A 122 10.94 0.07 0.47
C PRO A 122 10.90 -1.07 1.49
N GLN A 123 10.68 -2.29 1.01
CA GLN A 123 10.69 -3.46 1.88
C GLN A 123 12.13 -3.92 2.12
N GLU A 124 12.60 -3.83 3.37
CA GLU A 124 14.00 -4.11 3.77
C GLU A 124 14.13 -5.26 4.81
N PRO A 125 13.65 -6.50 4.53
CA PRO A 125 13.65 -7.64 5.46
C PRO A 125 15.01 -7.90 6.13
N GLY A 126 16.10 -7.76 5.37
CA GLY A 126 17.47 -8.01 5.85
C GLY A 126 18.02 -6.94 6.80
N ARG A 127 17.29 -5.86 7.06
CA ARG A 127 17.72 -4.77 7.95
C ARG A 127 16.96 -4.79 9.27
N ASN A 128 17.68 -4.53 10.36
CA ASN A 128 17.06 -4.27 11.66
C ASN A 128 16.11 -3.06 11.55
N VAL A 129 14.95 -3.14 12.21
CA VAL A 129 13.90 -2.11 12.20
C VAL A 129 14.41 -0.69 12.46
N LEU A 130 15.41 -0.51 13.34
CA LEU A 130 15.99 0.81 13.64
C LEU A 130 16.88 1.38 12.52
N ARG A 131 17.26 0.55 11.55
CA ARG A 131 18.07 0.91 10.38
C ARG A 131 17.28 0.92 9.08
N ARG A 132 16.01 0.52 9.13
CA ARG A 132 15.12 0.61 7.99
C ARG A 132 14.73 2.05 7.75
N ARG A 133 14.52 2.38 6.48
CA ARG A 133 14.07 3.69 6.05
C ARG A 133 12.62 3.94 6.44
N GLY A 134 11.81 2.89 6.33
CA GLY A 134 10.36 2.94 6.47
C GLY A 134 9.69 3.73 5.36
N ALA A 135 8.37 3.87 5.43
CA ALA A 135 7.63 4.60 4.42
C ALA A 135 7.90 6.11 4.49
N GLN A 136 7.97 6.76 3.34
CA GLN A 136 8.28 8.17 3.19
C GLN A 136 7.37 8.81 2.16
N CYS A 137 6.89 10.02 2.44
CA CYS A 137 6.08 10.82 1.54
C CYS A 137 6.71 12.19 1.32
N TYR A 138 6.60 12.70 0.09
CA TYR A 138 7.16 13.97 -0.33
C TYR A 138 6.11 14.81 -1.05
N GLU A 139 5.95 16.06 -0.63
CA GLU A 139 5.19 17.06 -1.38
C GLU A 139 6.02 17.60 -2.54
N LEU A 140 5.44 17.53 -3.74
CA LEU A 140 6.07 18.03 -4.97
C LEU A 140 5.82 19.53 -5.18
N GLY A 141 4.88 20.14 -4.45
CA GLY A 141 4.61 21.59 -4.52
C GLY A 141 5.83 22.47 -4.24
N PHE A 142 6.79 21.98 -3.43
CA PHE A 142 8.05 22.67 -3.13
C PHE A 142 9.22 22.27 -4.06
N ARG A 143 9.10 21.14 -4.78
CA ARG A 143 10.16 20.56 -5.62
C ARG A 143 9.87 20.66 -7.13
N GLY A 144 8.67 21.11 -7.50
CA GLY A 144 8.14 21.12 -8.85
C GLY A 144 7.17 19.95 -9.05
N TYR A 145 5.95 20.24 -9.47
CA TYR A 145 4.97 19.22 -9.85
C TYR A 145 5.51 18.37 -11.01
N ILE A 146 5.18 17.07 -11.00
CA ILE A 146 5.47 16.16 -12.11
C ILE A 146 4.19 16.03 -12.94
N ASP A 147 4.23 16.53 -14.16
CA ASP A 147 3.12 16.43 -15.11
C ASP A 147 3.37 15.27 -16.06
N ARG A 148 2.39 14.36 -16.19
CA ARG A 148 2.43 13.24 -17.11
C ARG A 148 1.25 13.25 -18.05
N GLN A 149 1.54 13.25 -19.34
CA GLN A 149 0.50 13.11 -20.36
C GLN A 149 0.04 11.66 -20.46
N PHE A 150 -1.27 11.47 -20.46
CA PHE A 150 -1.87 10.17 -20.72
C PHE A 150 -3.19 10.31 -21.48
N SER A 151 -3.65 9.20 -22.05
CA SER A 151 -5.00 9.06 -22.55
C SER A 151 -5.59 7.76 -22.05
N PHE A 152 -6.92 7.68 -22.01
CA PHE A 152 -7.60 6.43 -21.71
C PHE A 152 -8.77 6.19 -22.66
N ALA A 153 -9.11 4.91 -22.83
CA ALA A 153 -10.26 4.46 -23.58
C ALA A 153 -10.84 3.21 -22.95
N MET A 154 -12.15 2.99 -23.15
CA MET A 154 -12.81 1.75 -22.79
C MET A 154 -12.88 0.84 -24.02
N SER A 155 -12.49 -0.42 -23.85
CA SER A 155 -12.60 -1.50 -24.84
C SER A 155 -13.42 -2.64 -24.25
N GLY A 156 -14.75 -2.52 -24.34
CA GLY A 156 -15.66 -3.31 -23.51
C GLY A 156 -15.49 -2.92 -22.04
N ASP A 157 -15.25 -3.92 -21.19
CA ASP A 157 -15.04 -3.76 -19.74
C ASP A 157 -13.54 -3.57 -19.39
N ILE A 158 -12.68 -3.43 -20.40
CA ILE A 158 -11.25 -3.20 -20.22
C ILE A 158 -10.94 -1.72 -20.36
N LEU A 159 -10.23 -1.18 -19.37
CA LEU A 159 -9.65 0.15 -19.45
C LEU A 159 -8.28 0.08 -20.12
N GLU A 160 -8.12 0.77 -21.25
CA GLU A 160 -6.83 0.99 -21.90
C GLU A 160 -6.29 2.36 -21.50
N VAL A 161 -5.10 2.41 -20.88
CA VAL A 161 -4.43 3.66 -20.52
C VAL A 161 -3.12 3.74 -21.28
N SER A 162 -2.91 4.83 -22.02
CA SER A 162 -1.69 5.10 -22.77
C SER A 162 -0.88 6.20 -22.10
N TRP A 163 0.35 5.88 -21.72
CA TRP A 163 1.32 6.85 -21.19
C TRP A 163 2.25 7.30 -22.32
N ALA A 164 2.35 8.62 -22.50
CA ALA A 164 3.11 9.21 -23.61
C ALA A 164 4.63 9.14 -23.41
N GLU A 165 5.08 9.06 -22.17
CA GLU A 165 6.48 9.13 -21.78
C GLU A 165 6.81 7.97 -20.86
N ASP A 166 8.07 7.53 -20.93
CA ASP A 166 8.61 6.61 -19.95
C ASP A 166 8.47 7.22 -18.56
N GLU A 167 8.42 6.35 -17.56
CA GLU A 167 8.48 6.84 -16.22
C GLU A 167 9.77 7.63 -15.95
N ALA A 168 9.59 8.92 -15.64
CA ALA A 168 10.67 9.80 -15.23
C ALA A 168 11.45 9.19 -14.06
N ASP A 169 12.76 9.39 -14.08
CA ASP A 169 13.65 9.08 -12.96
C ASP A 169 12.99 9.62 -11.68
N LEU A 170 12.77 8.74 -10.69
CA LEU A 170 12.80 9.16 -9.29
C LEU A 170 13.93 10.16 -9.17
N LEU A 171 13.67 11.36 -8.65
CA LEU A 171 14.71 12.36 -8.38
C LEU A 171 15.89 11.59 -7.75
N GLU A 172 17.01 11.45 -8.47
CA GLU A 172 18.15 10.60 -8.05
C GLU A 172 18.60 10.95 -6.62
N GLU A 173 18.32 12.18 -6.20
CA GLU A 173 18.53 12.71 -4.86
C GLU A 173 17.81 11.93 -3.74
N ASP A 174 16.65 11.30 -4.01
CA ASP A 174 15.87 10.55 -3.03
C ASP A 174 16.51 9.19 -2.65
N PHE A 175 17.57 8.74 -3.35
CA PHE A 175 18.32 7.50 -3.07
C PHE A 175 19.84 7.72 -2.97
N THR A 176 20.26 8.94 -2.63
CA THR A 176 21.67 9.37 -2.54
C THR A 176 22.58 8.51 -1.65
N ASP A 177 22.02 7.63 -0.82
CA ASP A 177 22.78 6.73 0.07
C ASP A 177 23.20 5.37 -0.54
N ASN A 178 23.13 5.17 -1.87
CA ASN A 178 23.38 3.85 -2.50
C ASN A 178 22.50 2.72 -1.91
N VAL A 179 21.35 3.09 -1.32
CA VAL A 179 20.43 2.15 -0.68
C VAL A 179 19.58 1.51 -1.75
N LEU A 180 19.79 0.20 -1.92
CA LEU A 180 19.08 -0.75 -2.76
C LEU A 180 17.64 -0.27 -3.07
N ARG A 181 17.44 0.24 -4.28
CA ARG A 181 16.12 0.10 -4.91
C ARG A 181 15.83 -1.40 -4.90
N ALA A 182 14.60 -1.80 -4.60
CA ALA A 182 14.19 -3.15 -4.98
C ALA A 182 14.52 -3.27 -6.48
N PRO A 183 15.33 -4.23 -6.94
CA PRO A 183 15.79 -4.27 -8.33
C PRO A 183 14.65 -4.23 -9.35
N GLU A 184 13.46 -4.66 -8.97
CA GLU A 184 12.22 -4.55 -9.71
C GLU A 184 11.77 -3.08 -9.91
N MET A 185 12.08 -2.17 -8.97
CA MET A 185 11.89 -0.72 -9.16
C MET A 185 12.90 -0.11 -10.16
N SER A 186 13.98 -0.83 -10.49
CA SER A 186 14.88 -0.40 -11.56
C SER A 186 14.30 -0.70 -12.95
N ASP A 187 13.40 -1.69 -13.02
CA ASP A 187 12.60 -1.99 -14.21
C ASP A 187 11.44 -1.00 -14.32
N ARG A 188 11.74 0.13 -14.96
CA ARG A 188 10.77 1.22 -15.18
C ARG A 188 9.66 0.75 -16.11
N VAL A 189 8.44 1.21 -15.82
CA VAL A 189 7.32 1.04 -16.75
C VAL A 189 7.56 1.95 -17.97
N PRO A 190 7.73 1.38 -19.18
CA PRO A 190 7.97 2.20 -20.37
C PRO A 190 6.72 2.97 -20.79
N ALA A 191 6.89 3.93 -21.69
CA ALA A 191 5.78 4.51 -22.45
C ALA A 191 5.03 3.40 -23.18
N GLY A 192 3.71 3.51 -23.24
CA GLY A 192 2.90 2.49 -23.88
C GLY A 192 1.46 2.47 -23.43
N THR A 193 0.69 1.60 -24.08
CA THR A 193 -0.71 1.33 -23.75
C THR A 193 -0.79 0.08 -22.90
N TYR A 194 -1.49 0.19 -21.78
CA TYR A 194 -1.68 -0.89 -20.83
C TYR A 194 -3.16 -1.12 -20.58
N ARG A 195 -3.50 -2.38 -20.30
CA ARG A 195 -4.86 -2.85 -20.10
C ARG A 195 -5.08 -3.11 -18.62
N TYR A 196 -6.20 -2.62 -18.09
CA TYR A 196 -6.58 -2.77 -16.70
C TYR A 196 -7.98 -3.36 -16.61
N MET A 197 -8.21 -4.15 -15.56
CA MET A 197 -9.53 -4.65 -15.18
C MET A 197 -10.04 -3.89 -13.96
N SER A 198 -11.35 -3.70 -13.86
CA SER A 198 -11.94 -3.13 -12.65
C SER A 198 -11.74 -4.08 -11.47
N VAL A 199 -11.62 -3.56 -10.24
CA VAL A 199 -11.58 -4.42 -9.05
C VAL A 199 -12.79 -5.34 -8.98
N GLY A 200 -13.98 -4.85 -9.36
CA GLY A 200 -15.21 -5.63 -9.36
C GLY A 200 -15.13 -6.87 -10.26
N ASP A 201 -14.61 -6.72 -11.48
CA ASP A 201 -14.44 -7.84 -12.41
C ASP A 201 -13.40 -8.84 -11.93
N VAL A 202 -12.32 -8.35 -11.29
CA VAL A 202 -11.31 -9.24 -10.69
C VAL A 202 -11.94 -10.04 -9.55
N VAL A 203 -12.72 -9.42 -8.66
CA VAL A 203 -13.43 -10.13 -7.59
C VAL A 203 -14.42 -11.14 -8.17
N ALA A 204 -15.19 -10.76 -9.20
CA ALA A 204 -16.17 -11.64 -9.84
C ALA A 204 -15.52 -12.86 -10.54
N SER A 205 -14.23 -12.78 -10.88
CA SER A 205 -13.49 -13.86 -11.52
C SER A 205 -13.02 -14.96 -10.56
N ILE A 206 -12.95 -14.67 -9.25
CA ILE A 206 -12.44 -15.59 -8.23
C ILE A 206 -13.57 -16.54 -7.81
N ASN A 207 -13.28 -17.85 -7.74
CA ASN A 207 -14.25 -18.81 -7.24
C ASN A 207 -14.28 -18.81 -5.71
N THR A 208 -15.31 -18.16 -5.14
CA THR A 208 -15.53 -18.08 -3.69
C THR A 208 -16.62 -19.01 -3.19
N THR A 209 -17.02 -20.00 -3.98
CA THR A 209 -18.08 -20.96 -3.62
C THR A 209 -17.53 -22.11 -2.77
N PRO A 210 -18.35 -23.06 -2.28
CA PRO A 210 -17.85 -24.23 -1.53
C PRO A 210 -16.86 -25.13 -2.28
N THR A 211 -16.63 -24.89 -3.58
CA THR A 211 -15.57 -25.54 -4.37
C THR A 211 -14.32 -24.67 -4.53
N ALA A 212 -14.16 -23.61 -3.74
CA ALA A 212 -12.98 -22.76 -3.72
C ALA A 212 -11.71 -23.57 -3.40
N THR A 213 -10.63 -23.19 -4.05
CA THR A 213 -9.31 -23.81 -3.93
C THR A 213 -8.33 -22.91 -3.16
N LEU A 214 -7.14 -23.43 -2.87
CA LEU A 214 -6.07 -22.63 -2.25
C LEU A 214 -5.62 -21.48 -3.17
N GLU A 215 -5.68 -21.67 -4.49
CA GLU A 215 -5.36 -20.64 -5.48
C GLU A 215 -6.40 -19.50 -5.42
N ASP A 216 -7.70 -19.84 -5.33
CA ASP A 216 -8.77 -18.86 -5.15
C ASP A 216 -8.59 -18.07 -3.84
N ALA A 217 -8.27 -18.76 -2.74
CA ALA A 217 -8.00 -18.15 -1.44
C ALA A 217 -6.77 -17.22 -1.48
N THR A 218 -5.73 -17.60 -2.21
CA THR A 218 -4.53 -16.76 -2.41
C THR A 218 -4.88 -15.48 -3.17
N ALA A 219 -5.74 -15.55 -4.19
CA ALA A 219 -6.20 -14.37 -4.92
C ALA A 219 -7.01 -13.40 -4.04
N VAL A 220 -7.90 -13.92 -3.18
CA VAL A 220 -8.62 -13.13 -2.18
C VAL A 220 -7.64 -12.44 -1.22
N PHE A 221 -6.66 -13.18 -0.71
CA PHE A 221 -5.63 -12.66 0.18
C PHE A 221 -4.78 -11.57 -0.48
N GLN A 222 -4.39 -11.73 -1.73
CA GLN A 222 -3.64 -10.71 -2.49
C GLN A 222 -4.45 -9.41 -2.65
N LEU A 223 -5.72 -9.51 -3.05
CA LEU A 223 -6.60 -8.33 -3.17
C LEU A 223 -6.76 -7.60 -1.85
N TYR A 224 -7.01 -8.34 -0.78
CA TYR A 224 -7.09 -7.80 0.57
C TYR A 224 -5.80 -7.06 0.96
N ASN A 225 -4.63 -7.66 0.71
CA ASN A 225 -3.35 -7.04 1.07
C ASN A 225 -3.01 -5.80 0.23
N LEU A 226 -3.52 -5.66 -1.00
CA LEU A 226 -3.35 -4.41 -1.75
C LEU A 226 -3.84 -3.21 -0.93
N ALA A 227 -5.04 -3.30 -0.32
CA ALA A 227 -5.60 -2.23 0.49
C ALA A 227 -4.76 -1.92 1.74
N LEU A 228 -4.16 -2.94 2.35
CA LEU A 228 -3.25 -2.74 3.48
C LEU A 228 -1.96 -2.06 3.04
N LEU A 229 -1.31 -2.56 1.99
CA LEU A 229 -0.03 -2.03 1.48
C LEU A 229 -0.15 -0.59 1.00
N THR A 230 -1.27 -0.23 0.34
CA THR A 230 -1.54 1.15 -0.05
C THR A 230 -1.66 2.08 1.16
N SER A 231 -2.34 1.63 2.22
CA SER A 231 -2.49 2.41 3.45
C SER A 231 -1.16 2.59 4.20
N GLN A 232 -0.40 1.51 4.32
CA GLN A 232 0.87 1.46 5.03
C GLN A 232 1.96 2.31 4.37
N THR A 233 1.93 2.43 3.04
CA THR A 233 2.86 3.29 2.29
C THR A 233 2.67 4.77 2.59
N ARG A 234 1.48 5.17 3.04
CA ARG A 234 1.16 6.56 3.41
C ARG A 234 1.46 6.86 4.88
N LEU A 235 1.76 5.85 5.68
CA LEU A 235 2.13 5.99 7.08
C LEU A 235 3.61 6.32 7.21
N ALA A 236 3.96 7.58 7.38
CA ALA A 236 5.35 8.00 7.54
C ALA A 236 6.08 7.14 8.61
N GLY A 237 7.25 6.61 8.25
CA GLY A 237 8.06 5.75 9.11
C GLY A 237 7.57 4.32 9.28
N PHE A 238 6.49 3.90 8.60
CA PHE A 238 5.99 2.52 8.65
C PHE A 238 7.08 1.49 8.38
N GLY A 239 7.07 0.38 9.14
CA GLY A 239 8.08 -0.68 9.03
C GLY A 239 9.46 -0.34 9.58
N SER A 240 9.64 0.83 10.21
CA SER A 240 10.92 1.30 10.77
C SER A 240 10.81 1.84 12.20
N GLY A 241 11.94 2.27 12.77
CA GLY A 241 11.97 3.03 14.03
C GLY A 241 11.19 4.36 13.98
N GLY A 242 10.88 4.87 12.79
CA GLY A 242 10.03 6.05 12.60
C GLY A 242 8.63 5.91 13.21
N MET A 243 8.12 4.68 13.36
CA MET A 243 6.83 4.41 14.04
C MET A 243 6.77 4.92 15.49
N THR A 244 7.91 5.19 16.12
CA THR A 244 7.97 5.80 17.47
C THR A 244 7.36 7.20 17.52
N GLN A 245 7.18 7.87 16.38
CA GLN A 245 6.43 9.12 16.32
C GLN A 245 4.97 8.94 16.72
N TYR A 246 4.40 7.74 16.57
CA TYR A 246 3.02 7.42 16.95
C TYR A 246 2.90 6.90 18.40
N LEU A 247 3.95 7.08 19.23
CA LEU A 247 3.95 6.64 20.62
C LEU A 247 2.86 7.36 21.43
N ASN A 248 1.90 6.60 21.97
CA ASN A 248 0.72 7.13 22.67
C ASN A 248 -0.06 8.18 21.87
N SER A 249 -0.02 8.08 20.53
CA SER A 249 -0.85 8.86 19.62
C SER A 249 -1.91 7.96 19.02
N THR A 250 -3.10 8.50 18.77
CA THR A 250 -4.22 7.80 18.13
C THR A 250 -4.85 8.67 17.05
N SER A 251 -4.08 9.53 16.40
CA SER A 251 -4.59 10.35 15.30
C SER A 251 -5.09 9.44 14.18
N ALA A 252 -6.25 9.81 13.63
CA ALA A 252 -6.86 9.10 12.53
C ALA A 252 -6.23 9.47 11.20
N PHE A 253 -6.05 8.45 10.36
CA PHE A 253 -5.68 8.54 8.96
C PHE A 253 -6.91 8.25 8.14
N VAL A 254 -7.27 9.18 7.25
CA VAL A 254 -8.44 9.02 6.39
C VAL A 254 -8.07 8.14 5.20
N GLY A 255 -8.94 7.20 4.87
CA GLY A 255 -8.85 6.44 3.63
C GLY A 255 -8.88 7.35 2.41
N LEU A 256 -8.31 6.88 1.31
CA LEU A 256 -8.28 7.62 0.04
C LEU A 256 -9.69 7.86 -0.52
N ILE A 257 -10.61 6.95 -0.20
CA ILE A 257 -12.01 7.01 -0.63
C ILE A 257 -12.93 7.27 0.57
N GLY A 258 -12.71 6.56 1.68
CA GLY A 258 -13.61 6.67 2.83
C GLY A 258 -13.09 6.05 4.11
N SER A 259 -13.77 6.44 5.19
CA SER A 259 -13.52 6.02 6.57
C SER A 259 -12.09 6.31 7.03
N GLU A 260 -11.72 5.77 8.18
CA GLU A 260 -10.42 6.04 8.80
C GLU A 260 -9.82 4.78 9.40
N PHE A 261 -8.51 4.84 9.59
CA PHE A 261 -7.80 3.90 10.44
C PHE A 261 -6.93 4.68 11.42
N THR A 262 -6.61 4.10 12.57
CA THR A 262 -5.73 4.73 13.56
C THR A 262 -4.53 3.85 13.83
N VAL A 263 -3.40 4.48 14.16
CA VAL A 263 -2.16 3.79 14.51
C VAL A 263 -1.76 4.20 15.91
N ASN A 264 -1.50 3.22 16.77
CA ASN A 264 -1.03 3.45 18.12
C ASN A 264 0.18 2.57 18.44
N VAL A 265 1.24 3.18 18.96
CA VAL A 265 2.42 2.47 19.48
C VAL A 265 2.48 2.66 21.00
N VAL A 266 2.50 1.57 21.76
CA VAL A 266 2.41 1.62 23.23
C VAL A 266 3.79 1.69 23.92
N ASN A 267 4.85 1.17 23.29
CA ASN A 267 6.18 1.11 23.89
C ASN A 267 7.28 1.17 22.82
N VAL A 268 8.45 1.73 23.14
CA VAL A 268 9.60 1.83 22.22
C VAL A 268 10.52 0.61 22.30
N LEU A 269 10.66 -0.02 23.47
CA LEU A 269 11.62 -1.12 23.68
C LEU A 269 11.05 -2.49 23.27
N ASN A 270 9.74 -2.66 23.44
CA ASN A 270 8.96 -3.80 22.96
C ASN A 270 7.70 -3.25 22.30
N PRO A 271 7.81 -2.71 21.07
CA PRO A 271 6.67 -2.08 20.43
C PRO A 271 5.53 -3.07 20.23
N ARG A 272 4.43 -2.76 20.90
CA ARG A 272 3.09 -3.19 20.52
C ARG A 272 2.51 -2.08 19.65
N THR A 273 2.39 -2.37 18.36
CA THR A 273 1.73 -1.51 17.38
C THR A 273 0.33 -2.07 17.16
N THR A 274 -0.67 -1.21 17.33
CA THR A 274 -2.06 -1.52 16.99
C THR A 274 -2.46 -0.62 15.84
N ILE A 275 -2.98 -1.23 14.77
CA ILE A 275 -3.63 -0.52 13.68
C ILE A 275 -5.11 -0.90 13.72
N HIS A 276 -5.96 0.09 13.96
CA HIS A 276 -7.40 -0.07 14.06
C HIS A 276 -8.05 0.34 12.73
N TYR A 277 -8.75 -0.58 12.07
CA TYR A 277 -9.45 -0.35 10.82
C TYR A 277 -10.97 -0.38 11.04
N ALA A 278 -11.67 0.69 10.68
CA ALA A 278 -13.13 0.78 10.82
C ALA A 278 -13.79 1.05 9.45
N SER A 279 -14.23 -0.02 8.77
CA SER A 279 -14.74 0.06 7.39
C SER A 279 -13.84 0.87 6.46
N PHE A 280 -12.53 0.68 6.59
CA PHE A 280 -11.50 1.44 5.91
C PHE A 280 -11.53 1.16 4.41
N GLN A 281 -11.45 2.21 3.59
CA GLN A 281 -11.47 2.09 2.14
C GLN A 281 -10.48 3.04 1.46
N ASP A 282 -9.39 2.46 0.95
CA ASP A 282 -8.43 3.11 0.06
C ASP A 282 -8.69 2.83 -1.42
N LEU A 283 -9.23 1.65 -1.71
CA LEU A 283 -9.46 1.14 -3.05
C LEU A 283 -10.94 0.82 -3.21
N THR A 284 -11.58 1.32 -4.28
CA THR A 284 -13.01 1.13 -4.50
C THR A 284 -13.31 -0.35 -4.57
N GLY A 285 -14.27 -0.79 -3.78
CA GLY A 285 -14.68 -2.19 -3.70
C GLY A 285 -13.86 -3.06 -2.76
N LEU A 286 -12.79 -2.54 -2.14
CA LEU A 286 -12.03 -3.25 -1.09
C LEU A 286 -12.19 -2.53 0.24
N ILE A 287 -12.91 -3.16 1.18
CA ILE A 287 -13.18 -2.61 2.51
C ILE A 287 -12.52 -3.50 3.55
N VAL A 288 -11.83 -2.87 4.50
CA VAL A 288 -11.11 -3.56 5.59
C VAL A 288 -11.67 -3.14 6.95
N GLY A 289 -11.93 -4.14 7.80
CA GLY A 289 -12.42 -3.97 9.16
C GLY A 289 -13.94 -3.79 9.24
N ALA A 290 -14.54 -4.37 10.27
CA ALA A 290 -15.94 -4.17 10.60
C ALA A 290 -16.28 -2.68 10.91
N PRO A 291 -17.56 -2.26 10.85
CA PRO A 291 -17.98 -0.88 11.16
C PRO A 291 -17.65 -0.42 12.59
N GLU A 292 -17.69 -1.34 13.56
CA GLU A 292 -17.26 -1.11 14.95
C GLU A 292 -15.74 -0.98 15.11
N GLY A 293 -15.00 -1.39 14.07
CA GLY A 293 -13.56 -1.35 13.98
C GLY A 293 -12.86 -2.54 14.61
N GLU A 294 -11.77 -2.96 13.97
CA GLU A 294 -10.99 -4.14 14.32
C GLU A 294 -9.50 -3.85 14.31
N ASP A 295 -8.76 -4.60 15.13
CA ASP A 295 -7.35 -4.33 15.38
C ASP A 295 -6.47 -5.39 14.72
N GLN A 296 -5.55 -4.92 13.87
CA GLN A 296 -4.33 -5.66 13.57
C GLN A 296 -3.27 -5.27 14.59
N ILE A 297 -2.71 -6.26 15.28
CA ILE A 297 -1.75 -6.03 16.35
C ILE A 297 -0.44 -6.69 15.95
N THR A 298 0.66 -5.94 16.12
CA THR A 298 2.02 -6.44 15.98
C THR A 298 2.76 -6.26 17.30
N VAL A 299 3.32 -7.35 17.82
CA VAL A 299 4.12 -7.35 19.06
C VAL A 299 5.51 -7.86 18.74
N VAL A 300 6.50 -6.97 18.76
CA VAL A 300 7.89 -7.32 18.48
C VAL A 300 8.85 -6.78 19.53
N ASN A 301 10.02 -7.40 19.64
CA ASN A 301 11.16 -6.85 20.38
C ASN A 301 11.90 -5.78 19.56
N ALA A 302 12.89 -5.11 20.16
CA ALA A 302 13.74 -4.13 19.46
C ALA A 302 14.52 -4.68 18.23
N GLY A 303 14.60 -6.01 18.09
CA GLY A 303 15.13 -6.67 16.91
C GLY A 303 14.13 -6.82 15.77
N GLY A 304 12.85 -6.49 15.99
CA GLY A 304 11.76 -6.72 15.05
C GLY A 304 11.23 -8.16 15.08
N ASN A 305 11.59 -8.99 16.06
CA ASN A 305 11.11 -10.37 16.15
C ASN A 305 9.95 -10.49 17.13
N GLY A 306 8.93 -11.26 16.77
CA GLY A 306 7.73 -11.49 17.58
C GLY A 306 6.60 -12.09 16.75
N GLY A 307 5.39 -11.60 16.93
CA GLY A 307 4.22 -12.14 16.23
C GLY A 307 3.13 -11.10 16.02
N MET A 308 2.08 -11.53 15.32
CA MET A 308 0.87 -10.75 15.13
C MET A 308 -0.28 -11.32 15.96
N GLU A 309 -1.29 -10.49 16.21
CA GLU A 309 -2.52 -10.86 16.88
C GLU A 309 -3.68 -10.12 16.19
N GLY A 310 -4.90 -10.61 16.42
CA GLY A 310 -6.13 -10.00 15.92
C GLY A 310 -6.62 -10.62 14.63
N SER A 311 -7.82 -10.23 14.25
CA SER A 311 -8.47 -10.59 13.01
C SER A 311 -9.01 -9.33 12.37
N LEU A 312 -9.00 -9.29 11.04
CA LEU A 312 -9.63 -8.23 10.28
C LEU A 312 -10.63 -8.84 9.30
N SER A 313 -11.88 -8.42 9.39
CA SER A 313 -12.88 -8.69 8.37
C SER A 313 -12.54 -7.96 7.08
N TYR A 314 -12.95 -8.53 5.96
CA TYR A 314 -12.83 -7.91 4.66
C TYR A 314 -14.13 -8.02 3.88
N TYR A 315 -14.37 -7.05 3.00
CA TYR A 315 -15.49 -7.05 2.06
C TYR A 315 -14.96 -6.68 0.67
N LEU A 316 -14.97 -7.63 -0.25
CA LEU A 316 -14.56 -7.43 -1.65
C LEU A 316 -15.82 -7.36 -2.53
N LEU A 317 -16.11 -6.20 -3.09
CA LEU A 317 -17.33 -5.96 -3.87
C LEU A 317 -17.12 -6.32 -5.34
N ALA A 318 -17.84 -7.31 -5.84
CA ALA A 318 -17.92 -7.59 -7.29
C ALA A 318 -18.69 -6.48 -8.04
N ASP A 319 -19.64 -5.82 -7.36
CA ASP A 319 -20.31 -4.60 -7.82
C ASP A 319 -20.24 -3.55 -6.71
N ARG A 320 -19.45 -2.50 -6.95
CA ARG A 320 -19.22 -1.39 -6.01
C ARG A 320 -20.49 -0.66 -5.57
N THR A 321 -21.57 -0.75 -6.35
CA THR A 321 -22.86 -0.09 -6.05
C THR A 321 -23.83 -0.99 -5.29
N ASN A 322 -23.50 -2.28 -5.17
CA ASN A 322 -24.35 -3.29 -4.55
C ASN A 322 -23.60 -4.01 -3.41
N PRO A 323 -23.82 -3.62 -2.14
CA PRO A 323 -23.21 -4.29 -1.00
C PRO A 323 -23.50 -5.80 -0.92
N ALA A 324 -24.63 -6.27 -1.47
CA ALA A 324 -24.96 -7.70 -1.50
C ALA A 324 -24.09 -8.51 -2.48
N SER A 325 -23.22 -7.86 -3.26
CA SER A 325 -22.23 -8.52 -4.11
C SER A 325 -20.92 -8.85 -3.37
N ALA A 326 -20.82 -8.50 -2.09
CA ALA A 326 -19.60 -8.69 -1.31
C ALA A 326 -19.22 -10.16 -1.16
N VAL A 327 -17.95 -10.44 -1.43
CA VAL A 327 -17.24 -11.58 -0.87
C VAL A 327 -16.76 -11.16 0.50
N GLU A 328 -17.29 -11.80 1.53
CA GLU A 328 -17.02 -11.51 2.94
C GLU A 328 -16.19 -12.61 3.58
N GLY A 329 -15.47 -12.25 4.63
CA GLY A 329 -14.67 -13.16 5.41
C GLY A 329 -13.73 -12.45 6.37
N ASP A 330 -12.81 -13.21 6.94
CA ASP A 330 -11.88 -12.77 7.98
C ASP A 330 -10.47 -13.28 7.73
N LEU A 331 -9.47 -12.46 8.07
CA LEU A 331 -8.07 -12.89 8.12
C LEU A 331 -7.56 -12.83 9.56
N ASP A 332 -7.30 -14.00 10.13
CA ASP A 332 -6.69 -14.14 11.46
C ASP A 332 -5.16 -14.21 11.36
N TYR A 333 -4.50 -13.37 12.17
CA TYR A 333 -3.06 -13.19 12.23
C TYR A 333 -2.40 -13.90 13.42
N SER A 334 -3.17 -14.61 14.24
CA SER A 334 -2.71 -15.17 15.53
C SER A 334 -1.54 -16.15 15.42
N ASP A 335 -1.40 -16.83 14.28
CA ASP A 335 -0.34 -17.79 14.00
C ASP A 335 0.78 -17.21 13.11
N VAL A 336 0.83 -15.89 12.90
CA VAL A 336 1.87 -15.23 12.09
C VAL A 336 3.08 -14.85 12.95
N GLU A 337 4.25 -15.34 12.53
CA GLU A 337 5.54 -15.01 13.15
C GLU A 337 6.27 -13.93 12.36
N ILE A 338 6.68 -12.87 13.09
CA ILE A 338 7.46 -11.78 12.53
C ILE A 338 8.93 -12.01 12.87
N ASN A 339 9.80 -11.99 11.85
CA ASN A 339 11.24 -11.97 12.02
C ASN A 339 11.85 -10.74 11.35
N SER A 340 12.73 -10.06 12.08
CA SER A 340 13.39 -8.81 11.69
C SER A 340 12.45 -7.66 11.30
N GLY A 341 11.16 -7.72 11.61
CA GLY A 341 10.15 -6.71 11.27
C GLY A 341 9.35 -7.05 10.01
N PHE A 342 9.30 -8.32 9.62
CA PHE A 342 8.50 -8.81 8.49
C PHE A 342 7.92 -10.20 8.80
N GLY A 343 6.73 -10.50 8.26
CA GLY A 343 6.18 -11.86 8.34
C GLY A 343 7.13 -12.84 7.69
N ASN A 344 7.49 -13.93 8.38
CA ASN A 344 8.52 -14.85 7.89
C ASN A 344 8.13 -16.31 8.05
N ALA A 345 7.28 -16.62 9.02
CA ALA A 345 6.86 -17.98 9.31
C ALA A 345 5.44 -17.97 9.89
N GLY A 346 4.89 -19.17 10.05
CA GLY A 346 3.52 -19.34 10.51
C GLY A 346 2.52 -19.32 9.36
N THR A 347 1.27 -19.01 9.68
CA THR A 347 0.13 -19.18 8.78
C THR A 347 -0.83 -18.01 8.92
N TYR A 348 -1.32 -17.49 7.81
CA TYR A 348 -2.53 -16.68 7.79
C TYR A 348 -3.75 -17.60 7.66
N HIS A 349 -4.75 -17.43 8.53
CA HIS A 349 -6.00 -18.18 8.44
C HIS A 349 -7.06 -17.30 7.76
N LEU A 350 -7.28 -17.53 6.46
CA LEU A 350 -8.25 -16.79 5.67
C LEU A 350 -9.57 -17.56 5.64
N THR A 351 -10.63 -16.99 6.21
CA THR A 351 -11.99 -17.52 6.10
C THR A 351 -12.72 -16.83 4.96
N ILE A 352 -13.32 -17.60 4.05
CA ILE A 352 -14.23 -17.10 3.00
C ILE A 352 -15.65 -17.58 3.34
N ASP A 353 -16.53 -16.67 3.74
CA ASP A 353 -17.85 -17.03 4.28
C ASP A 353 -18.73 -17.74 3.25
N SER A 354 -18.71 -17.23 2.01
CA SER A 354 -19.46 -17.82 0.89
C SER A 354 -18.97 -19.22 0.50
N ALA A 355 -17.71 -19.55 0.79
CA ALA A 355 -17.16 -20.89 0.62
C ALA A 355 -17.49 -21.79 1.83
N GLY A 356 -17.78 -21.19 2.99
CA GLY A 356 -17.94 -21.90 4.25
C GLY A 356 -16.66 -22.62 4.69
N ALA A 357 -15.49 -22.04 4.37
CA ALA A 357 -14.19 -22.66 4.56
C ALA A 357 -13.13 -21.67 5.05
N THR A 358 -12.19 -22.19 5.84
CA THR A 358 -10.96 -21.50 6.23
C THR A 358 -9.79 -22.15 5.50
N PHE A 359 -8.93 -21.32 4.92
CA PHE A 359 -7.75 -21.69 4.17
C PHE A 359 -6.52 -21.26 4.96
N ASP A 360 -5.63 -22.22 5.19
CA ASP A 360 -4.34 -21.98 5.81
C ASP A 360 -3.35 -21.57 4.72
N LEU A 361 -2.92 -20.31 4.75
CA LEU A 361 -1.96 -19.74 3.80
C LEU A 361 -0.59 -19.62 4.51
N PRO A 362 0.37 -20.50 4.23
CA PRO A 362 1.68 -20.42 4.87
C PRO A 362 2.36 -19.11 4.54
N VAL A 363 2.84 -18.39 5.55
CA VAL A 363 3.49 -17.08 5.39
C VAL A 363 4.68 -17.17 4.43
N ALA A 364 5.44 -18.27 4.50
CA ALA A 364 6.58 -18.51 3.61
C ALA A 364 6.18 -18.79 2.15
N ASP A 365 4.96 -19.28 1.90
CA ASP A 365 4.48 -19.52 0.53
C ASP A 365 3.90 -18.23 -0.08
N GLN A 366 3.50 -17.29 0.77
CA GLN A 366 3.15 -15.93 0.34
C GLN A 366 4.40 -15.08 0.10
N ILE A 367 5.56 -15.50 0.62
CA ILE A 367 6.80 -14.72 0.68
C ILE A 367 7.96 -15.57 0.17
N GLU A 368 8.25 -15.50 -1.13
CA GLU A 368 9.40 -16.17 -1.70
C GLU A 368 10.66 -15.31 -1.55
N TYR A 369 11.65 -15.77 -0.79
CA TYR A 369 12.90 -15.04 -0.61
C TYR A 369 13.80 -15.13 -1.85
N ASP A 370 14.27 -14.00 -2.34
CA ASP A 370 15.24 -13.96 -3.42
C ASP A 370 16.66 -14.22 -2.91
N GLU A 371 17.22 -15.39 -3.22
CA GLU A 371 18.61 -15.70 -2.87
C GLU A 371 19.63 -14.82 -3.63
N THR A 372 19.24 -14.26 -4.79
CA THR A 372 20.10 -13.35 -5.58
C THR A 372 20.09 -11.93 -5.05
N LEU A 373 19.11 -11.58 -4.22
CA LEU A 373 18.96 -10.30 -3.55
C LEU A 373 18.70 -10.51 -2.04
N PRO A 374 19.75 -10.84 -1.27
CA PRO A 374 19.61 -11.22 0.12
C PRO A 374 18.90 -10.15 0.95
N GLY A 375 17.72 -10.48 1.47
CA GLY A 375 16.91 -9.58 2.29
C GLY A 375 15.72 -8.95 1.59
N PHE A 376 15.24 -9.51 0.48
CA PHE A 376 13.94 -9.23 -0.15
C PHE A 376 13.08 -10.52 -0.18
N GLY A 377 11.79 -10.41 0.11
CA GLY A 377 10.78 -11.46 -0.15
C GLY A 377 10.01 -11.12 -1.42
N HIS A 378 9.21 -12.04 -1.96
CA HIS A 378 8.39 -11.87 -3.16
C HIS A 378 6.99 -12.45 -2.90
N PHE A 379 5.96 -11.63 -3.06
CA PHE A 379 4.56 -11.99 -3.13
C PHE A 379 4.16 -11.91 -4.59
N ASP A 380 3.64 -12.99 -5.17
CA ASP A 380 2.94 -12.80 -6.44
C ASP A 380 1.69 -11.96 -6.14
N MET A 381 1.63 -10.73 -6.64
CA MET A 381 0.45 -9.87 -6.50
C MET A 381 -0.33 -9.78 -7.80
N SER A 382 0.15 -10.47 -8.84
CA SER A 382 -0.53 -10.56 -10.12
C SER A 382 -1.93 -11.09 -9.82
N PRO A 383 -3.00 -10.33 -10.09
CA PRO A 383 -4.33 -10.91 -9.99
C PRO A 383 -4.34 -12.12 -10.93
N ILE A 384 -5.20 -13.11 -10.66
CA ILE A 384 -5.57 -14.12 -11.66
C ILE A 384 -6.34 -13.38 -12.75
N LEU A 385 -5.63 -12.56 -13.53
CA LEU A 385 -6.13 -11.94 -14.72
C LEU A 385 -6.18 -13.06 -15.76
N PRO A 386 -7.27 -13.17 -16.54
CA PRO A 386 -7.32 -14.12 -17.64
C PRO A 386 -6.05 -14.01 -18.48
N VAL A 387 -5.48 -15.17 -18.83
CA VAL A 387 -4.16 -15.33 -19.50
C VAL A 387 -4.05 -14.58 -20.85
N ASP A 388 -5.16 -14.04 -21.36
CA ASP A 388 -5.28 -13.33 -22.64
C ASP A 388 -5.60 -11.81 -22.48
N LEU A 389 -4.94 -11.12 -21.55
CA LEU A 389 -4.85 -9.65 -21.55
C LEU A 389 -3.63 -9.16 -22.35
#